data_AF-A0AAV1VG95-F1
#
_entry.id   AF-A0AAV1VG95-F1
#
_cell.length_a   1.000
_cell.length_b   1.000
_cell.length_c   1.000
_cell.angle_alpha   90.00
_cell.angle_beta   90.00
_cell.angle_gamma   90.00
#
_symmetry.space_group_name_H-M   'P 1'
#
loop_
_entity.id
_entity.type
_entity.pdbx_description
1 polymer ?
#
loop_
_entity_poly.entity_id
_entity_poly.type
_entity_poly.pdbx_seq_one_letter_code
_entity_poly.pdbx_strand_id
1 'polypeptide(L)'
;MNRTIMEKARSMLYYKGIDMQWWAEAVSTAVYLINRSTNSANSDVTPFEVGFKMKPSIEHLRVFGSQGYAHIDDAKRTKLETKSYRCMFLGYGENTKGYRVFNLERSKVIISRSVKLDEREVEGIYDTVVPDKVPVVKYIRDTDEAVIPVVRPYDGDETMKDVEESAPDVEMDEIESAPFETGIIIPQVLKNQEAMR
;
A
#
# COMPACT_ATOMS: atom_id res chain seq x y z
N MET A 1 11.90 7.38 -3.75
CA MET A 1 10.44 7.55 -3.78
C MET A 1 9.83 7.21 -5.15
N ASN A 2 10.28 7.82 -6.26
CA ASN A 2 9.70 7.60 -7.59
C ASN A 2 9.67 6.12 -8.02
N ARG A 3 10.75 5.37 -7.75
CA ARG A 3 10.82 3.92 -8.00
C ARG A 3 9.68 3.16 -7.30
N THR A 4 9.49 3.39 -6.00
CA THR A 4 8.44 2.76 -5.19
C THR A 4 7.03 3.05 -5.69
N ILE A 5 6.77 4.30 -6.11
CA ILE A 5 5.48 4.68 -6.69
C ILE A 5 5.20 3.89 -7.97
N MET A 6 6.19 3.82 -8.87
CA MET A 6 6.05 3.10 -10.14
C MET A 6 5.91 1.58 -9.93
N GLU A 7 6.63 0.99 -8.99
CA GLU A 7 6.51 -0.43 -8.64
C GLU A 7 5.09 -0.74 -8.13
N LYS A 8 4.56 0.05 -7.19
CA LYS A 8 3.19 -0.12 -6.69
C LYS A 8 2.13 0.07 -7.78
N ALA A 9 2.30 1.08 -8.64
CA ALA A 9 1.39 1.31 -9.76
C ALA A 9 1.38 0.13 -10.74
N ARG A 10 2.55 -0.41 -11.09
CA ARG A 10 2.66 -1.62 -11.92
C ARG A 10 1.99 -2.81 -11.26
N SER A 11 2.25 -3.06 -9.97
CA SER A 11 1.61 -4.16 -9.24
C SER A 11 0.09 -4.09 -9.30
N MET A 12 -0.50 -2.90 -9.13
CA MET A 12 -1.96 -2.72 -9.20
C MET A 12 -2.53 -3.00 -10.60
N LEU A 13 -1.82 -2.58 -11.66
CA LEU A 13 -2.22 -2.86 -13.04
C LEU A 13 -2.18 -4.37 -13.34
N TYR A 14 -1.09 -5.04 -12.98
CA TYR A 14 -0.92 -6.47 -13.20
C TYR A 14 -1.89 -7.31 -12.37
N TYR A 15 -2.15 -6.93 -11.11
CA TYR A 15 -3.04 -7.68 -10.22
C TYR A 15 -4.44 -7.87 -10.80
N LYS A 16 -4.97 -6.88 -11.52
CA LYS A 16 -6.32 -6.90 -12.11
C LYS A 16 -6.32 -7.02 -13.64
N GLY A 17 -5.17 -7.26 -14.26
CA GLY A 17 -5.05 -7.39 -15.72
C GLY A 17 -5.48 -6.12 -16.48
N ILE A 18 -5.23 -4.94 -15.91
CA ILE A 18 -5.66 -3.66 -16.48
C ILE A 18 -4.63 -3.19 -17.51
N ASP A 19 -5.12 -2.65 -18.62
CA ASP A 19 -4.27 -2.10 -19.67
C ASP A 19 -3.43 -0.90 -19.19
N MET A 20 -2.21 -0.80 -19.73
CA MET A 20 -1.20 0.20 -19.39
C MET A 20 -1.68 1.63 -19.66
N GLN A 21 -2.69 1.84 -20.51
CA GLN A 21 -3.29 3.17 -20.72
C GLN A 21 -3.75 3.85 -19.41
N TRP A 22 -4.07 3.07 -18.38
CA TRP A 22 -4.51 3.56 -17.07
C TRP A 22 -3.37 3.84 -16.07
N TRP A 23 -2.11 3.84 -16.54
CA TRP A 23 -0.94 4.01 -15.67
C TRP A 23 -0.97 5.29 -14.82
N ALA A 24 -1.47 6.40 -15.37
CA ALA A 24 -1.52 7.67 -14.64
C ALA A 24 -2.46 7.59 -13.43
N GLU A 25 -3.60 6.91 -13.58
CA GLU A 25 -4.57 6.68 -12.51
C GLU A 25 -4.01 5.71 -11.45
N ALA A 26 -3.30 4.68 -11.89
CA ALA A 26 -2.61 3.75 -11.00
C ALA A 26 -1.53 4.45 -10.17
N VAL A 27 -0.74 5.35 -10.79
CA VAL A 27 0.27 6.16 -10.10
C VAL A 27 -0.37 7.08 -9.07
N SER A 28 -1.44 7.78 -9.45
CA SER A 28 -2.18 8.65 -8.52
C SER A 28 -2.71 7.87 -7.31
N THR A 29 -3.30 6.69 -7.56
CA THR A 29 -3.77 5.78 -6.50
C THR A 29 -2.62 5.29 -5.63
N ALA A 30 -1.45 4.97 -6.22
CA ALA A 30 -0.28 4.53 -5.47
C ALA A 30 0.19 5.63 -4.51
N VAL A 31 0.30 6.88 -4.98
CA VAL A 31 0.66 8.02 -4.14
C VAL A 31 -0.35 8.23 -3.03
N TYR A 32 -1.65 8.11 -3.33
CA TYR A 32 -2.72 8.24 -2.35
C TYR A 32 -2.59 7.23 -1.20
N LEU A 33 -2.28 5.98 -1.55
CA LEU A 33 -2.08 4.88 -0.60
C LEU A 33 -0.78 5.06 0.20
N ILE A 34 0.33 5.41 -0.45
CA ILE A 34 1.62 5.64 0.21
C ILE A 34 1.49 6.72 1.30
N ASN A 35 0.74 7.78 1.02
CA ASN A 35 0.54 8.85 2.00
C ASN A 35 -0.26 8.39 3.22
N ARG A 36 -1.05 7.32 3.11
CA ARG A 36 -1.92 6.78 4.16
C ARG A 36 -1.43 5.45 4.76
N SER A 37 -0.31 4.93 4.27
CA SER A 37 0.37 3.78 4.83
C SER A 37 1.56 4.24 5.65
N THR A 38 1.84 3.52 6.74
CA THR A 38 3.10 3.67 7.48
C THR A 38 4.25 3.12 6.64
N ASN A 39 5.46 3.57 6.91
CA ASN A 39 6.66 3.10 6.22
C ASN A 39 7.60 2.45 7.25
N SER A 40 8.57 1.63 6.80
CA SER A 40 9.43 0.94 7.77
C SER A 40 10.32 1.88 8.59
N ALA A 41 10.53 3.11 8.13
CA ALA A 41 11.29 4.13 8.85
C ALA A 41 10.45 4.84 9.94
N ASN A 42 9.12 4.83 9.80
CA ASN A 42 8.16 5.46 10.71
C ASN A 42 6.93 4.52 10.77
N SER A 43 7.03 3.51 11.62
CA SER A 43 5.99 2.49 11.81
C SER A 43 4.71 3.07 12.42
N ASP A 44 4.83 4.18 13.16
CA ASP A 44 3.78 4.64 14.06
C ASP A 44 2.95 5.80 13.47
N VAL A 45 3.49 6.48 12.44
CA VAL A 45 2.88 7.70 11.88
C VAL A 45 2.91 7.66 10.36
N THR A 46 1.75 7.91 9.76
CA THR A 46 1.60 8.02 8.30
C THR A 46 2.07 9.39 7.79
N PRO A 47 2.58 9.51 6.55
CA PRO A 47 2.90 10.82 5.97
C PRO A 47 1.71 11.80 5.98
N PHE A 48 0.48 11.29 5.84
CA PHE A 48 -0.75 12.07 5.98
C PHE A 48 -0.91 12.65 7.40
N GLU A 49 -0.66 11.87 8.45
CA GLU A 49 -0.68 12.37 9.84
C GLU A 49 0.42 13.40 10.08
N VAL A 50 1.62 13.20 9.52
CA VAL A 50 2.72 14.17 9.67
C VAL A 50 2.32 15.52 9.09
N GLY A 51 1.71 15.53 7.90
CA GLY A 51 1.33 16.75 7.17
C GLY A 51 0.04 17.42 7.67
N PHE A 52 -0.98 16.63 7.98
CA PHE A 52 -2.32 17.14 8.35
C PHE A 52 -2.63 17.07 9.84
N LYS A 53 -1.74 16.48 10.65
CA LYS A 53 -1.92 16.27 12.11
C LYS A 53 -3.23 15.55 12.48
N MET A 54 -3.74 14.74 11.56
CA MET A 54 -5.00 14.01 11.68
C MET A 54 -4.83 12.60 11.14
N LYS A 55 -5.42 11.61 11.82
CA LYS A 55 -5.41 10.22 11.36
C LYS A 55 -6.19 10.07 10.05
N PRO A 56 -5.64 9.42 9.01
CA PRO A 56 -6.38 9.18 7.79
C PRO A 56 -7.50 8.18 8.05
N SER A 57 -8.69 8.44 7.51
CA SER A 57 -9.68 7.39 7.34
C SER A 57 -9.23 6.43 6.25
N ILE A 58 -9.43 5.13 6.46
CA ILE A 58 -9.09 4.05 5.53
C ILE A 58 -10.32 3.25 5.07
N GLU A 59 -11.50 3.55 5.59
CA GLU A 59 -12.75 2.83 5.30
C GLU A 59 -13.17 2.94 3.81
N HIS A 60 -12.80 4.06 3.18
CA HIS A 60 -13.10 4.33 1.77
C HIS A 60 -12.07 3.74 0.82
N LEU A 61 -11.04 3.05 1.30
CA LEU A 61 -10.05 2.43 0.43
C LEU A 61 -10.71 1.29 -0.37
N ARG A 62 -10.36 1.22 -1.66
CA ARG A 62 -10.90 0.24 -2.60
C ARG A 62 -9.81 -0.34 -3.48
N VAL A 63 -10.05 -1.55 -3.99
CA VAL A 63 -9.11 -2.27 -4.86
C VAL A 63 -9.10 -1.63 -6.26
N PHE A 64 -7.94 -1.11 -6.68
CA PHE A 64 -7.72 -0.55 -8.02
C PHE A 64 -8.17 -1.53 -9.11
N GLY A 65 -8.93 -1.08 -10.11
CA GLY A 65 -9.43 -1.93 -11.19
C GLY A 65 -10.61 -2.84 -10.86
N SER A 66 -11.14 -2.80 -9.64
CA SER A 66 -12.38 -3.50 -9.33
C SER A 66 -13.51 -3.00 -10.23
N GLN A 67 -14.29 -3.92 -10.77
CA GLN A 67 -15.47 -3.59 -11.55
C GLN A 67 -16.69 -3.52 -10.63
N GLY A 68 -17.69 -2.75 -11.03
CA GLY A 68 -18.88 -2.58 -10.23
C GLY A 68 -19.90 -1.66 -10.88
N TYR A 69 -20.71 -1.03 -10.05
CA TYR A 69 -21.79 -0.16 -10.48
C TYR A 69 -21.74 1.18 -9.74
N ALA A 70 -21.75 2.26 -10.51
CA ALA A 70 -21.86 3.62 -9.99
C ALA A 70 -23.30 4.12 -10.13
N HIS A 71 -23.77 4.81 -9.09
CA HIS A 71 -25.13 5.35 -9.06
C HIS A 71 -25.31 6.53 -10.03
N ILE A 72 -26.44 6.57 -10.72
CA ILE A 72 -26.88 7.70 -11.55
C ILE A 72 -27.86 8.53 -10.74
N ASP A 73 -27.57 9.83 -10.64
CA ASP A 73 -28.40 10.80 -9.92
C ASP A 73 -29.81 10.88 -10.51
N ASP A 74 -30.79 11.03 -9.63
CA ASP A 74 -32.22 11.03 -9.95
C ASP A 74 -32.58 12.16 -10.93
N ALA A 75 -31.89 13.29 -10.83
CA ALA A 75 -32.06 14.44 -11.73
C ALA A 75 -31.64 14.16 -13.19
N LYS A 76 -30.82 13.13 -13.42
CA LYS A 76 -30.29 12.78 -14.75
C LYS A 76 -31.02 11.60 -15.38
N ARG A 77 -32.11 11.13 -14.75
CA ARG A 77 -32.88 9.97 -15.23
C ARG A 77 -34.38 10.26 -15.30
N THR A 78 -35.07 9.61 -16.23
CA THR A 78 -36.54 9.50 -16.21
C THR A 78 -36.99 8.24 -15.44
N LYS A 79 -38.29 8.16 -15.12
CA LYS A 79 -38.87 7.18 -14.16
C LYS A 79 -38.53 5.71 -14.44
N LEU A 80 -38.20 5.35 -15.69
CA LEU A 80 -37.92 3.98 -16.13
C LEU A 80 -36.48 3.74 -16.61
N GLU A 81 -35.59 4.71 -16.47
CA GLU A 81 -34.19 4.55 -16.87
C GLU A 81 -33.36 3.84 -15.79
N THR A 82 -32.24 3.24 -16.22
CA THR A 82 -31.31 2.51 -15.34
C THR A 82 -30.78 3.41 -14.23
N LYS A 83 -30.72 2.87 -13.00
CA LYS A 83 -30.30 3.61 -11.80
C LYS A 83 -28.78 3.62 -11.55
N SER A 84 -28.04 2.89 -12.35
CA SER A 84 -26.59 2.71 -12.23
C SER A 84 -25.97 2.31 -13.57
N TYR A 85 -24.71 2.62 -13.78
CA TYR A 85 -23.95 2.16 -14.95
C TYR A 85 -22.78 1.28 -14.50
N ARG A 86 -22.36 0.36 -15.37
CA ARG A 86 -21.19 -0.49 -15.12
C ARG A 86 -19.91 0.35 -15.18
N CYS A 87 -19.06 0.23 -14.17
CA CYS A 87 -17.83 1.00 -14.08
C CYS A 87 -16.65 0.21 -13.54
N MET A 88 -15.45 0.72 -13.79
CA MET A 88 -14.18 0.24 -13.22
C MET A 88 -13.59 1.31 -12.31
N PHE A 89 -13.13 0.93 -11.12
CA PHE A 89 -12.49 1.85 -10.18
C PHE A 89 -11.08 2.23 -10.65
N LEU A 90 -10.81 3.54 -10.72
CA LEU A 90 -9.53 4.10 -11.14
C LEU A 90 -8.80 4.85 -10.03
N GLY A 91 -9.47 5.20 -8.93
CA GLY A 91 -8.81 5.91 -7.83
C GLY A 91 -9.72 6.91 -7.14
N TYR A 92 -9.11 7.90 -6.50
CA TYR A 92 -9.79 8.86 -5.65
C TYR A 92 -9.93 10.21 -6.36
N GLY A 93 -11.06 10.89 -6.15
CA GLY A 93 -11.32 12.21 -6.70
C GLY A 93 -10.42 13.27 -6.06
N GLU A 94 -9.92 14.20 -6.87
CA GLU A 94 -9.20 15.36 -6.37
C GLU A 94 -10.19 16.30 -5.67
N ASN A 95 -9.86 16.73 -4.44
CA ASN A 95 -10.62 17.69 -3.65
C ASN A 95 -12.10 17.34 -3.42
N THR A 96 -12.50 16.09 -3.63
CA THR A 96 -13.89 15.65 -3.50
C THR A 96 -13.95 14.30 -2.80
N LYS A 97 -15.00 14.09 -1.99
CA LYS A 97 -15.28 12.79 -1.35
C LYS A 97 -15.95 11.83 -2.36
N GLY A 98 -15.26 11.57 -3.47
CA GLY A 98 -15.74 10.73 -4.56
C GLY A 98 -14.64 9.84 -5.13
N TYR A 99 -15.06 8.83 -5.86
CA TYR A 99 -14.19 7.89 -6.57
C TYR A 99 -14.10 8.27 -8.04
N ARG A 100 -12.90 8.22 -8.61
CA ARG A 100 -12.70 8.24 -10.06
C ARG A 100 -13.04 6.85 -10.58
N VAL A 101 -14.01 6.80 -11.48
CA VAL A 101 -14.46 5.57 -12.10
C VAL A 101 -14.50 5.72 -13.62
N PHE A 102 -14.11 4.67 -14.32
CA PHE A 102 -14.29 4.57 -15.76
C PHE A 102 -15.66 4.00 -16.07
N ASN A 103 -16.49 4.75 -16.79
CA ASN A 103 -17.76 4.26 -17.32
C ASN A 103 -17.48 3.35 -18.52
N LEU A 104 -17.82 2.06 -18.40
CA LEU A 104 -17.57 1.04 -19.42
C LEU A 104 -18.52 1.11 -20.62
N GLU A 105 -19.64 1.82 -20.49
CA GLU A 105 -20.64 2.00 -21.55
C GLU A 105 -20.35 3.24 -22.40
N ARG A 106 -19.86 4.32 -21.77
CA ARG A 106 -19.61 5.62 -22.40
C ARG A 106 -18.14 5.91 -22.64
N SER A 107 -17.26 5.00 -22.24
CA SER A 107 -15.80 5.14 -22.32
C SER A 107 -15.28 6.48 -21.76
N LYS A 108 -15.80 6.90 -20.60
CA LYS A 108 -15.47 8.18 -19.97
C LYS A 108 -15.13 8.03 -18.50
N VAL A 109 -14.11 8.75 -18.04
CA VAL A 109 -13.78 8.87 -16.62
C VAL A 109 -14.71 9.89 -15.95
N ILE A 110 -15.35 9.48 -14.85
CA ILE A 110 -16.33 10.27 -14.11
C ILE A 110 -16.00 10.16 -12.61
N ILE A 111 -16.27 11.23 -11.86
CA ILE A 111 -16.20 11.19 -10.39
C ILE A 111 -17.59 10.84 -9.85
N SER A 112 -17.69 9.75 -9.09
CA SER A 112 -18.93 9.30 -8.44
C SER A 112 -18.74 9.13 -6.94
N ARG A 113 -19.72 9.59 -6.14
CA ARG A 113 -19.70 9.43 -4.67
C ARG A 113 -20.22 8.08 -4.21
N SER A 114 -21.12 7.48 -4.98
CA SER A 114 -21.78 6.22 -4.62
C SER A 114 -21.45 5.17 -5.67
N VAL A 115 -20.64 4.20 -5.25
CA VAL A 115 -20.15 3.10 -6.10
C VAL A 115 -20.20 1.82 -5.28
N LYS A 116 -20.74 0.76 -5.86
CA LYS A 116 -20.65 -0.61 -5.33
C LYS A 116 -19.65 -1.36 -6.19
N LEU A 117 -18.53 -1.74 -5.60
CA LEU A 117 -17.43 -2.42 -6.27
C LEU A 117 -17.41 -3.89 -5.88
N ASP A 118 -17.11 -4.72 -6.87
CA ASP A 118 -16.84 -6.13 -6.70
C ASP A 118 -15.33 -6.32 -6.55
N GLU A 119 -14.91 -6.45 -5.30
CA GLU A 119 -13.50 -6.55 -4.93
C GLU A 119 -13.00 -7.99 -4.85
N ARG A 120 -13.81 -8.96 -5.32
CA ARG A 120 -13.45 -10.38 -5.34
C ARG A 120 -12.07 -10.61 -5.96
N GLU A 121 -11.40 -11.66 -5.46
CA GLU A 121 -10.05 -12.03 -5.88
C GLU A 121 -10.02 -12.36 -7.37
N VAL A 122 -8.90 -11.99 -8.00
CA VAL A 122 -8.62 -12.37 -9.38
C VAL A 122 -8.02 -13.77 -9.33
N GLU A 123 -8.77 -14.74 -9.84
CA GLU A 123 -8.26 -16.07 -10.21
C GLU A 123 -7.39 -16.77 -9.13
N GLY A 124 -7.70 -16.61 -7.85
CA GLY A 124 -7.08 -17.40 -6.78
C GLY A 124 -5.61 -17.11 -6.48
N ILE A 125 -5.09 -15.91 -6.79
CA ILE A 125 -3.70 -15.53 -6.45
C ILE A 125 -3.45 -15.60 -4.92
N TYR A 126 -4.49 -15.45 -4.10
CA TYR A 126 -4.46 -15.66 -2.65
C TYR A 126 -5.46 -16.73 -2.22
N ASP A 127 -5.74 -17.72 -3.08
CA ASP A 127 -6.58 -18.83 -2.66
C ASP A 127 -5.95 -19.41 -1.39
N THR A 128 -6.66 -19.29 -0.28
CA THR A 128 -6.23 -19.70 1.06
C THR A 128 -6.29 -21.23 1.18
N VAL A 129 -6.01 -21.91 0.08
CA VAL A 129 -5.70 -23.32 0.08
C VAL A 129 -4.32 -23.40 0.70
N VAL A 130 -4.29 -23.72 2.00
CA VAL A 130 -3.08 -24.21 2.65
C VAL A 130 -2.52 -25.30 1.73
N PRO A 131 -1.38 -25.07 1.06
CA PRO A 131 -0.90 -26.06 0.13
C PRO A 131 -0.45 -27.26 0.97
N ASP A 132 -1.10 -28.41 0.80
CA ASP A 132 -0.68 -29.69 1.43
C ASP A 132 0.79 -30.04 1.12
N LYS A 133 1.37 -29.37 0.11
CA LYS A 133 2.77 -29.51 -0.28
C LYS A 133 3.41 -28.14 -0.32
N VAL A 134 4.24 -27.87 0.68
CA VAL A 134 5.14 -26.72 0.71
C VAL A 134 6.08 -26.82 -0.52
N PRO A 135 6.17 -25.81 -1.39
CA PRO A 135 7.13 -25.86 -2.48
C PRO A 135 8.55 -25.80 -1.91
N VAL A 136 9.32 -26.88 -2.10
CA VAL A 136 10.75 -26.91 -1.78
C VAL A 136 11.47 -26.06 -2.81
N VAL A 137 11.80 -24.82 -2.44
CA VAL A 137 12.68 -23.96 -3.25
C VAL A 137 14.09 -24.53 -3.18
N LYS A 138 14.50 -25.27 -4.20
CA LYS A 138 15.89 -25.70 -4.37
C LYS A 138 16.69 -24.55 -4.97
N TYR A 139 17.43 -23.83 -4.13
CA TYR A 139 18.50 -22.98 -4.62
C TYR A 139 19.64 -23.88 -5.08
N ILE A 140 19.90 -23.92 -6.39
CA ILE A 140 21.13 -24.52 -6.91
C ILE A 140 22.23 -23.50 -6.63
N ARG A 141 23.00 -23.73 -5.57
CA ARG A 141 24.34 -23.14 -5.45
C ARG A 141 25.28 -24.18 -6.00
N ASP A 142 26.07 -23.81 -7.01
CA ASP A 142 27.25 -24.59 -7.36
C ASP A 142 28.08 -24.77 -6.09
N THR A 143 28.54 -25.99 -5.86
CA THR A 143 29.36 -26.51 -4.73
C THR A 143 28.63 -26.96 -3.45
N ASP A 144 28.52 -28.28 -3.36
CA ASP A 144 28.50 -29.23 -2.23
C ASP A 144 27.58 -29.03 -1.01
N GLU A 145 26.92 -30.15 -0.70
CA GLU A 145 25.88 -30.35 0.30
C GLU A 145 26.32 -29.99 1.74
N ALA A 146 25.55 -29.12 2.37
CA ALA A 146 25.35 -29.13 3.82
C ALA A 146 23.88 -28.80 4.13
N VAL A 147 23.11 -29.81 4.53
CA VAL A 147 21.73 -29.64 4.99
C VAL A 147 21.76 -29.25 6.46
N ILE A 148 21.46 -27.98 6.75
CA ILE A 148 21.14 -27.53 8.12
C ILE A 148 19.61 -27.44 8.22
N PRO A 149 18.94 -28.20 9.10
CA PRO A 149 17.50 -28.04 9.30
C PRO A 149 17.23 -26.66 9.92
N VAL A 150 16.44 -25.84 9.22
CA VAL A 150 15.94 -24.57 9.76
C VAL A 150 14.94 -24.89 10.86
N VAL A 151 15.33 -24.62 12.11
CA VAL A 151 14.45 -24.63 13.28
C VAL A 151 13.39 -23.53 13.09
N ARG A 152 12.11 -23.88 13.21
CA ARG A 152 11.00 -22.92 13.12
C ARG A 152 11.08 -21.91 14.28
N PRO A 153 10.71 -20.64 14.08
CA PRO A 153 10.33 -19.77 15.19
C PRO A 153 9.10 -20.37 15.89
N TYR A 154 9.15 -20.45 17.23
CA TYR A 154 8.10 -21.01 18.07
C TYR A 154 6.81 -20.16 17.99
N ASP A 155 5.69 -20.80 17.66
CA ASP A 155 4.34 -20.28 17.93
C ASP A 155 3.96 -20.74 19.37
N GLY A 156 3.73 -19.78 20.27
CA GLY A 156 3.59 -20.03 21.70
C GLY A 156 2.24 -20.61 22.13
N ASP A 157 2.27 -21.50 23.13
CA ASP A 157 1.57 -21.40 24.42
C ASP A 157 1.91 -22.65 25.26
N GLU A 158 2.98 -22.59 26.07
CA GLU A 158 3.18 -23.54 27.17
C GLU A 158 3.60 -22.78 28.42
N THR A 159 2.82 -22.98 29.48
CA THR A 159 3.01 -22.42 30.82
C THR A 159 4.43 -22.68 31.33
N MET A 160 5.12 -21.61 31.75
CA MET A 160 6.44 -21.65 32.36
C MET A 160 6.46 -22.65 33.54
N LYS A 161 7.38 -23.63 33.47
CA LYS A 161 7.91 -24.31 34.65
C LYS A 161 9.28 -23.71 34.92
N ASP A 162 9.46 -23.22 36.14
CA ASP A 162 10.71 -22.66 36.63
C ASP A 162 11.83 -23.71 36.56
N VAL A 163 12.90 -23.41 35.82
CA VAL A 163 14.19 -24.08 35.95
C VAL A 163 15.25 -22.98 35.95
N GLU A 164 15.77 -22.70 37.14
CA GLU A 164 17.03 -21.99 37.34
C GLU A 164 18.18 -22.80 36.73
N GLU A 165 18.90 -22.22 35.78
CA GLU A 165 20.27 -22.68 35.49
C GLU A 165 21.13 -21.45 35.16
N SER A 166 22.13 -21.21 36.02
CA SER A 166 23.03 -20.05 35.98
C SER A 166 24.06 -20.19 34.87
N ALA A 167 24.19 -19.18 34.00
CA ALA A 167 25.34 -19.03 33.11
C ALA A 167 26.39 -18.09 33.73
N PRO A 168 27.70 -18.35 33.51
CA PRO A 168 28.79 -17.58 34.13
C PRO A 168 29.05 -16.23 33.45
N ASP A 169 29.51 -15.28 34.24
CA ASP A 169 29.80 -13.89 33.85
C ASP A 169 30.93 -13.79 32.79
N VAL A 170 30.69 -13.03 31.72
CA VAL A 170 31.74 -12.59 30.78
C VAL A 170 31.76 -11.06 30.77
N GLU A 171 32.88 -10.49 31.18
CA GLU A 171 33.15 -9.05 31.28
C GLU A 171 33.01 -8.34 29.92
N MET A 172 32.40 -7.16 29.91
CA MET A 172 32.32 -6.27 28.75
C MET A 172 33.51 -5.32 28.71
N ASP A 173 34.25 -5.31 27.60
CA ASP A 173 35.18 -4.23 27.29
C ASP A 173 34.44 -3.05 26.64
N GLU A 174 34.63 -1.87 27.21
CA GLU A 174 34.10 -0.58 26.73
C GLU A 174 34.74 -0.19 25.38
N ILE A 175 33.92 0.26 24.42
CA ILE A 175 34.43 0.96 23.23
C ILE A 175 33.81 2.36 23.19
N GLU A 176 34.69 3.36 23.32
CA GLU A 176 34.43 4.79 23.35
C GLU A 176 33.61 5.30 22.17
N SER A 177 32.69 6.22 22.48
CA SER A 177 31.87 7.00 21.55
C SER A 177 32.69 8.07 20.83
N ALA A 178 32.63 8.11 19.50
CA ALA A 178 33.06 9.27 18.71
C ALA A 178 31.84 10.07 18.20
N PRO A 179 31.85 11.42 18.25
CA PRO A 179 30.71 12.24 17.84
C PRO A 179 30.66 12.41 16.32
N PHE A 180 29.48 12.20 15.70
CA PHE A 180 29.24 12.55 14.31
C PHE A 180 28.63 13.96 14.21
N GLU A 181 29.34 14.85 13.51
CA GLU A 181 28.99 16.25 13.27
C GLU A 181 27.67 16.40 12.50
N THR A 182 26.85 17.34 12.96
CA THR A 182 25.60 17.78 12.35
C THR A 182 25.85 18.67 11.13
N GLY A 183 25.56 18.17 9.93
CA GLY A 183 25.49 18.95 8.70
C GLY A 183 24.04 19.15 8.24
N ILE A 184 23.37 20.18 8.75
CA ILE A 184 22.05 20.63 8.29
C ILE A 184 22.21 21.37 6.96
N ILE A 185 21.63 20.87 5.87
CA ILE A 185 21.44 21.62 4.62
C ILE A 185 20.00 22.15 4.59
N ILE A 186 19.84 23.46 4.83
CA ILE A 186 18.58 24.18 4.68
C ILE A 186 18.40 24.57 3.20
N PRO A 187 17.32 24.21 2.51
CA PRO A 187 17.02 24.77 1.19
C PRO A 187 16.56 26.23 1.32
N GLN A 188 17.38 27.17 0.84
CA GLN A 188 17.01 28.58 0.64
C GLN A 188 16.09 28.73 -0.58
N VAL A 189 14.76 28.71 -0.39
CA VAL A 189 13.82 29.37 -1.32
C VAL A 189 12.64 29.91 -0.53
N LEU A 190 12.77 31.12 0.00
CA LEU A 190 11.67 32.03 0.38
C LEU A 190 12.28 33.36 0.84
N LYS A 191 12.64 34.21 -0.13
CA LYS A 191 12.81 35.67 0.01
C LYS A 191 13.13 36.24 -1.37
N ASN A 192 12.10 36.43 -2.17
CA ASN A 192 12.09 37.37 -3.30
C ASN A 192 10.63 37.68 -3.68
N GLN A 193 9.93 38.26 -2.71
CA GLN A 193 8.83 39.20 -2.96
C GLN A 193 9.01 40.31 -1.93
N GLU A 194 9.80 41.32 -2.29
CA GLU A 194 9.73 42.71 -1.81
C GLU A 194 10.95 43.48 -2.36
N ALA A 195 10.87 43.90 -3.62
CA ALA A 195 11.70 44.97 -4.20
C ALA A 195 11.00 45.55 -5.44
N MET A 196 9.86 46.21 -5.22
CA MET A 196 9.35 47.25 -6.11
C MET A 196 8.85 48.40 -5.22
N ARG A 197 9.81 49.22 -4.79
CA ARG A 197 9.65 50.65 -4.49
C ARG A 197 11.02 51.28 -4.43
#